data_AF-A0A931EPN1-F1
#
_entry.id   AF-A0A931EPN1-F1
#
_cell.length_a   1.000
_cell.length_b   1.000
_cell.length_c   1.000
_cell.angle_alpha   90.00
_cell.angle_beta   90.00
_cell.angle_gamma   90.00
#
_symmetry.space_group_name_H-M   'P 1'
#
loop_
_entity.id
_entity.type
_entity.pdbx_description
1 polymer ?
#
loop_
_entity_poly.entity_id
_entity_poly.type
_entity_poly.pdbx_seq_one_letter_code
_entity_poly.pdbx_strand_id
1 'polypeptide(L)'
;MKKYLIEIGLYFLLPATLLAVVSEYSLRKIPNDYAFKNQWLTINSRDVEVLALGASTVLYDINPQYLNKKGFNAAHLSQSLKYDHFIFHKFIDQMPSLEYVILGIEFWSPFGDIEDSPEWWRVKFYNIHYGSNFHRWQGKYNYELYFKNAATFKTAANGLLTIMGLKDESRRTVNDMGYGANYTLDKRQANWDNGEFEANRHNSIITHAIDKNNIIHNKKYVNDIIRECEKRNIKVLLINLPLYTSYRNSQKEEYLTIQKDFCISFDEQYDNVFFYDFSNIDYFTEHDYYDANHLNEIGSKKITLMLDSIIHKK
;
A
#
# COMPACT_ATOMS: atom_id res chain seq x y z
N MET A 1 -43.02 23.92 22.14
CA MET A 1 -42.38 22.77 21.46
C MET A 1 -41.65 23.16 20.17
N LYS A 2 -42.30 23.76 19.16
CA LYS A 2 -41.62 24.17 17.90
C LYS A 2 -40.46 25.16 18.11
N LYS A 3 -40.63 26.18 18.98
CA LYS A 3 -39.58 27.16 19.32
C LYS A 3 -38.34 26.51 19.95
N TYR A 4 -38.54 25.60 20.92
CA TYR A 4 -37.47 24.86 21.59
C TYR A 4 -36.67 23.96 20.63
N LEU A 5 -37.34 23.30 19.67
CA LEU A 5 -36.67 22.52 18.64
C LEU A 5 -35.84 23.41 17.68
N ILE A 6 -36.36 24.60 17.34
CA ILE A 6 -35.63 25.59 16.54
C ILE A 6 -34.39 26.10 17.31
N GLU A 7 -34.54 26.37 18.61
CA GLU A 7 -33.43 26.82 19.47
C GLU A 7 -32.34 25.76 19.61
N ILE A 8 -32.69 24.49 19.84
CA ILE A 8 -31.71 23.38 19.84
C ILE A 8 -31.02 23.27 18.48
N GLY A 9 -31.79 23.36 17.40
CA GLY A 9 -31.26 23.33 16.04
C GLY A 9 -30.24 24.44 15.78
N LEU A 10 -30.59 25.68 16.11
CA LEU A 10 -29.78 26.86 15.82
C LEU A 10 -28.59 27.03 16.76
N TYR A 11 -28.76 26.80 18.06
CA TYR A 11 -27.71 27.10 19.05
C TYR A 11 -26.80 25.93 19.37
N PHE A 12 -27.22 24.70 19.08
CA PHE A 12 -26.42 23.51 19.40
C PHE A 12 -26.07 22.70 18.16
N LEU A 13 -27.07 22.24 17.41
CA LEU A 13 -26.83 21.33 16.28
C LEU A 13 -26.08 22.04 15.14
N LEU A 14 -26.49 23.25 14.75
CA LEU A 14 -25.85 23.97 13.66
C LEU A 14 -24.36 24.27 13.93
N PRO A 15 -23.96 24.84 15.08
CA PRO A 15 -22.54 25.03 15.41
C PRO A 15 -21.77 23.71 15.48
N ALA A 16 -22.35 22.66 16.07
CA ALA A 16 -21.71 21.35 16.16
C ALA A 16 -21.51 20.70 14.77
N THR A 17 -22.50 20.79 13.89
CA THR A 17 -22.41 20.33 12.50
C THR A 17 -21.38 21.15 11.73
N LEU A 18 -21.37 22.48 11.88
CA LEU A 18 -20.37 23.33 11.23
C LEU A 18 -18.96 22.95 11.68
N LEU A 19 -18.74 22.74 12.99
CA LEU A 19 -17.46 22.30 13.52
C LEU A 19 -17.04 20.95 12.96
N ALA A 20 -17.95 19.99 12.87
CA ALA A 20 -17.68 18.68 12.29
C ALA A 20 -17.32 18.77 10.79
N VAL A 21 -18.06 19.56 10.01
CA VAL A 21 -17.82 19.78 8.58
C VAL A 21 -16.46 20.44 8.34
N VAL A 22 -16.14 21.50 9.09
CA VAL A 22 -14.85 22.19 8.95
C VAL A 22 -13.71 21.28 9.38
N SER A 23 -13.88 20.52 10.47
CA SER A 23 -12.87 19.54 10.92
C SER A 23 -12.62 18.49 9.86
N GLU A 24 -13.67 17.86 9.34
CA GLU A 24 -13.56 16.86 8.26
C GLU A 24 -12.89 17.45 7.01
N TYR A 25 -13.31 18.64 6.57
CA TYR A 25 -12.70 19.33 5.44
C TYR A 25 -11.21 19.60 5.67
N SER A 26 -10.86 20.12 6.85
CA SER A 26 -9.47 20.46 7.20
C SER A 26 -8.56 19.22 7.23
N LEU A 27 -9.05 18.10 7.77
CA LEU A 27 -8.31 16.84 7.85
C LEU A 27 -8.03 16.26 6.48
N ARG A 28 -9.02 16.31 5.57
CA ARG A 28 -8.86 15.84 4.19
C ARG A 28 -7.87 16.67 3.37
N LYS A 29 -7.58 17.90 3.80
CA LYS A 29 -6.61 18.79 3.14
C LYS A 29 -5.17 18.58 3.61
N ILE A 30 -4.96 17.82 4.69
CA ILE A 30 -3.61 17.45 5.12
C ILE A 30 -2.97 16.58 4.02
N PRO A 31 -1.81 16.99 3.46
CA PRO A 31 -1.10 16.19 2.47
C PRO A 31 -0.82 14.78 2.98
N ASN A 32 -1.10 13.77 2.17
CA ASN A 32 -0.87 12.36 2.51
C ASN A 32 -0.57 11.54 1.27
N ASP A 33 0.01 10.35 1.47
CA ASP A 33 0.47 9.49 0.37
C ASP A 33 -0.66 9.08 -0.57
N TYR A 34 -1.85 8.76 -0.06
CA TYR A 34 -2.97 8.32 -0.88
C TYR A 34 -3.47 9.43 -1.81
N ALA A 35 -3.67 10.64 -1.26
CA ALA A 35 -4.06 11.81 -2.06
C ALA A 35 -2.99 12.16 -3.10
N PHE A 36 -1.71 12.15 -2.69
CA PHE A 36 -0.59 12.42 -3.57
C PHE A 36 -0.52 11.40 -4.72
N LYS A 37 -0.51 10.10 -4.44
CA LYS A 37 -0.39 9.06 -5.47
C LYS A 37 -1.58 9.04 -6.42
N ASN A 38 -2.81 9.24 -5.90
CA ASN A 38 -3.99 9.36 -6.75
C ASN A 38 -3.90 10.58 -7.70
N GLN A 39 -3.53 11.75 -7.18
CA GLN A 39 -3.37 12.96 -7.99
C GLN A 39 -2.24 12.80 -9.01
N TRP A 40 -1.10 12.26 -8.61
CA TRP A 40 0.05 12.06 -9.48
C TRP A 40 -0.29 11.13 -10.64
N LEU A 41 -0.93 9.98 -10.38
CA LEU A 41 -1.34 9.06 -11.43
C LEU A 41 -2.42 9.66 -12.34
N THR A 42 -3.32 10.48 -11.81
CA THR A 42 -4.32 11.19 -12.63
C THR A 42 -3.66 12.12 -13.66
N ILE A 43 -2.52 12.73 -13.31
CA ILE A 43 -1.82 13.70 -14.16
C ILE A 43 -0.80 13.02 -15.08
N ASN A 44 -0.07 12.02 -14.58
CA ASN A 44 1.16 11.52 -15.21
C ASN A 44 1.06 10.07 -15.72
N SER A 45 -0.05 9.35 -15.48
CA SER A 45 -0.20 7.93 -15.86
C SER A 45 0.11 7.62 -17.32
N ARG A 46 -0.11 8.58 -18.22
CA ARG A 46 0.14 8.41 -19.66
C ARG A 46 1.56 8.03 -20.01
N ASP A 47 2.52 8.50 -19.21
CA ASP A 47 3.95 8.36 -19.42
C ASP A 47 4.56 7.23 -18.58
N VAL A 48 3.77 6.55 -17.74
CA VAL A 48 4.27 5.47 -16.88
C VAL A 48 4.51 4.23 -17.71
N GLU A 49 5.75 3.73 -17.71
CA GLU A 49 6.19 2.50 -18.38
C GLU A 49 6.25 1.31 -17.41
N VAL A 50 6.49 1.58 -16.12
CA VAL A 50 6.55 0.56 -15.06
C VAL A 50 5.70 0.98 -13.87
N LEU A 51 4.69 0.18 -13.51
CA LEU A 51 3.85 0.41 -12.34
C LEU A 51 4.15 -0.63 -11.26
N ALA A 52 4.59 -0.19 -10.08
CA ALA A 52 4.78 -1.05 -8.92
C ALA A 52 3.56 -1.01 -7.99
N LEU A 53 3.04 -2.19 -7.64
CA LEU A 53 1.88 -2.45 -6.79
C LEU A 53 2.26 -3.46 -5.72
N GLY A 54 1.64 -3.33 -4.55
CA GLY A 54 1.85 -4.23 -3.41
C GLY A 54 1.77 -3.49 -2.08
N ALA A 55 2.23 -4.15 -1.02
CA ALA A 55 2.23 -3.64 0.33
C ALA A 55 3.54 -2.92 0.71
N SER A 56 3.92 -2.93 1.98
CA SER A 56 4.99 -2.10 2.53
C SER A 56 6.37 -2.47 1.99
N THR A 57 6.61 -3.74 1.66
CA THR A 57 7.87 -4.14 1.01
C THR A 57 8.02 -3.45 -0.33
N VAL A 58 6.99 -3.45 -1.18
CA VAL A 58 7.04 -2.72 -2.47
C VAL A 58 7.19 -1.22 -2.23
N LEU A 59 6.47 -0.65 -1.26
CA LEU A 59 6.55 0.78 -0.92
C LEU A 59 7.97 1.23 -0.58
N TYR A 60 8.72 0.43 0.19
CA TYR A 60 10.04 0.79 0.74
C TYR A 60 11.24 0.17 0.01
N ASP A 61 11.02 -0.85 -0.80
CA ASP A 61 12.10 -1.59 -1.44
C ASP A 61 12.22 -1.25 -2.92
N ILE A 62 11.13 -0.91 -3.60
CA ILE A 62 11.16 -0.58 -5.04
C ILE A 62 11.15 0.93 -5.22
N ASN A 63 12.28 1.48 -5.64
CA ASN A 63 12.44 2.90 -5.87
C ASN A 63 12.57 3.21 -7.36
N PRO A 64 11.51 3.69 -8.03
CA PRO A 64 11.51 3.89 -9.48
C PRO A 64 12.60 4.81 -10.01
N GLN A 65 13.26 5.62 -9.17
CA GLN A 65 14.35 6.49 -9.58
C GLN A 65 15.56 5.74 -10.15
N TYR A 66 15.67 4.43 -9.87
CA TYR A 66 16.75 3.57 -10.37
C TYR A 66 16.34 2.71 -11.57
N LEU A 67 15.13 2.88 -12.10
CA LEU A 67 14.71 2.27 -13.35
C LEU A 67 15.13 3.19 -14.52
N ASN A 68 15.58 2.62 -15.65
CA ASN A 68 15.78 3.40 -16.87
C ASN A 68 14.45 3.81 -17.51
N LYS A 69 13.40 2.99 -17.29
CA LYS A 69 12.02 3.28 -17.70
C LYS A 69 11.34 4.19 -16.69
N LYS A 70 10.38 5.02 -17.15
CA LYS A 70 9.56 5.88 -16.31
C LYS A 70 8.66 5.06 -15.39
N GLY A 71 9.14 4.81 -14.17
CA GLY A 71 8.39 4.03 -13.19
C GLY A 71 7.61 4.87 -12.17
N PHE A 72 6.56 4.29 -11.61
CA PHE A 72 5.85 4.83 -10.47
C PHE A 72 5.50 3.75 -9.44
N ASN A 73 5.70 4.05 -8.16
CA ASN A 73 5.36 3.17 -7.06
C ASN A 73 4.00 3.55 -6.48
N ALA A 74 3.00 2.72 -6.73
CA ALA A 74 1.62 2.88 -6.27
C ALA A 74 1.27 2.05 -5.03
N ALA A 75 2.25 1.39 -4.41
CA ALA A 75 2.07 0.58 -3.20
C ALA A 75 1.72 1.42 -1.97
N HIS A 76 1.09 0.83 -0.97
CA HIS A 76 0.81 1.49 0.32
C HIS A 76 1.10 0.54 1.48
N LEU A 77 1.24 1.11 2.68
CA LEU A 77 1.35 0.30 3.90
C LEU A 77 0.16 -0.66 4.03
N SER A 78 0.48 -1.95 4.18
CA SER A 78 -0.49 -3.04 4.36
C SER A 78 -1.54 -3.15 3.24
N GLN A 79 -1.25 -2.65 2.04
CA GLN A 79 -2.14 -2.75 0.88
C GLN A 79 -2.42 -4.23 0.53
N SER A 80 -3.68 -4.62 0.47
CA SER A 80 -4.06 -5.97 0.03
C SER A 80 -4.25 -6.03 -1.49
N LEU A 81 -4.25 -7.25 -2.04
CA LEU A 81 -4.42 -7.51 -3.47
C LEU A 81 -5.75 -6.94 -4.03
N LYS A 82 -6.77 -6.85 -3.19
CA LYS A 82 -8.03 -6.15 -3.49
C LYS A 82 -7.79 -4.68 -3.88
N TYR A 83 -6.90 -4.00 -3.17
CA TYR A 83 -6.58 -2.59 -3.39
C TYR A 83 -5.53 -2.40 -4.49
N ASP A 84 -4.62 -3.35 -4.68
CA ASP A 84 -3.77 -3.41 -5.89
C ASP A 84 -4.63 -3.45 -7.15
N HIS A 85 -5.60 -4.37 -7.19
CA HIS A 85 -6.58 -4.49 -8.27
C HIS A 85 -7.39 -3.21 -8.46
N PHE A 86 -7.91 -2.62 -7.38
CA PHE A 86 -8.66 -1.36 -7.47
C PHE A 86 -7.82 -0.21 -8.05
N ILE A 87 -6.58 -0.02 -7.58
CA ILE A 87 -5.70 1.03 -8.08
C ILE A 87 -5.37 0.78 -9.55
N PHE A 88 -4.99 -0.45 -9.91
CA PHE A 88 -4.69 -0.83 -11.28
C PHE A 88 -5.85 -0.49 -12.23
N HIS A 89 -7.06 -0.99 -11.95
CA HIS A 89 -8.22 -0.78 -12.81
C HIS A 89 -8.72 0.67 -12.85
N LYS A 90 -8.41 1.48 -11.83
CA LYS A 90 -8.73 2.91 -11.85
C LYS A 90 -7.92 3.68 -12.90
N PHE A 91 -6.69 3.25 -13.20
CA PHE A 91 -5.76 4.01 -14.05
C PHE A 91 -5.34 3.32 -15.34
N ILE A 92 -5.47 2.00 -15.47
CA ILE A 92 -4.92 1.23 -16.60
C ILE A 92 -5.35 1.76 -17.98
N ASP A 93 -6.59 2.23 -18.13
CA ASP A 93 -7.08 2.76 -19.41
C ASP A 93 -6.43 4.11 -19.80
N GLN A 94 -5.76 4.77 -18.86
CA GLN A 94 -5.02 6.03 -19.06
C GLN A 94 -3.50 5.81 -19.20
N MET A 95 -3.04 4.55 -19.24
CA MET A 95 -1.62 4.16 -19.23
C MET A 95 -1.19 3.49 -20.56
N PRO A 96 -1.24 4.18 -21.71
CA PRO A 96 -0.86 3.60 -23.01
C PRO A 96 0.61 3.23 -23.13
N SER A 97 1.49 3.79 -22.29
CA SER A 97 2.93 3.53 -22.31
C SER A 97 3.35 2.40 -21.36
N LEU A 98 2.41 1.84 -20.59
CA LEU A 98 2.73 0.82 -19.60
C LEU A 98 3.21 -0.45 -20.29
N GLU A 99 4.34 -0.97 -19.84
CA GLU A 99 4.95 -2.19 -20.36
C GLU A 99 5.12 -3.25 -19.27
N TYR A 100 5.30 -2.81 -18.02
CA TYR A 100 5.53 -3.71 -16.89
C TYR A 100 4.66 -3.33 -15.69
N VAL A 101 4.04 -4.34 -15.09
CA VAL A 101 3.48 -4.24 -13.74
C VAL A 101 4.34 -5.09 -12.81
N ILE A 102 4.92 -4.47 -11.79
CA ILE A 102 5.58 -5.19 -10.70
C ILE A 102 4.55 -5.36 -9.59
N LEU A 103 4.21 -6.60 -9.25
CA LEU A 103 3.24 -6.90 -8.20
C LEU A 103 3.94 -7.71 -7.09
N GLY A 104 4.12 -7.08 -5.94
CA GLY A 104 4.67 -7.75 -4.76
C GLY A 104 3.65 -8.68 -4.13
N ILE A 105 4.00 -9.97 -4.00
CA ILE A 105 3.19 -10.94 -3.28
C ILE A 105 3.90 -11.25 -1.96
N GLU A 106 3.58 -10.52 -0.90
CA GLU A 106 4.19 -10.77 0.41
C GLU A 106 3.66 -12.08 1.02
N PHE A 107 4.36 -12.56 2.05
CA PHE A 107 4.03 -13.80 2.77
C PHE A 107 2.56 -13.92 3.19
N TRP A 108 1.93 -12.79 3.56
CA TRP A 108 0.54 -12.74 4.00
C TRP A 108 -0.45 -12.36 2.89
N SER A 109 0.01 -11.85 1.74
CA SER A 109 -0.82 -11.27 0.69
C SER A 109 -1.90 -12.23 0.15
N PRO A 110 -1.63 -13.53 -0.08
CA PRO A 110 -2.67 -14.45 -0.56
C PRO A 110 -3.85 -14.62 0.41
N PHE A 111 -3.62 -14.44 1.72
CA PHE A 111 -4.57 -14.84 2.76
C PHE A 111 -5.38 -13.67 3.31
N GLY A 112 -4.78 -12.48 3.37
CA GLY A 112 -5.32 -11.35 4.10
C GLY A 112 -5.98 -10.30 3.22
N ASP A 113 -6.94 -9.62 3.83
CA ASP A 113 -7.42 -8.31 3.39
C ASP A 113 -7.15 -7.30 4.51
N ILE A 114 -6.84 -6.05 4.15
CA ILE A 114 -6.48 -5.01 5.14
C ILE A 114 -7.62 -4.74 6.12
N GLU A 115 -8.87 -4.96 5.72
CA GLU A 115 -10.08 -4.87 6.55
C GLU A 115 -10.04 -5.79 7.78
N ASP A 116 -9.40 -6.94 7.65
CA ASP A 116 -9.26 -7.95 8.71
C ASP A 116 -8.01 -7.76 9.57
N SER A 117 -7.18 -6.77 9.24
CA SER A 117 -5.93 -6.48 9.94
C SER A 117 -6.10 -5.41 11.02
N PRO A 118 -5.15 -5.28 11.96
CA PRO A 118 -5.09 -4.13 12.87
C PRO A 118 -5.03 -2.77 12.14
N GLU A 119 -4.59 -2.76 10.88
CA GLU A 119 -4.45 -1.58 10.02
C GLU A 119 -5.71 -1.27 9.20
N TRP A 120 -6.86 -1.90 9.51
CA TRP A 120 -8.14 -1.68 8.83
C TRP A 120 -8.51 -0.21 8.65
N TRP A 121 -8.09 0.65 9.58
CA TRP A 121 -8.40 2.08 9.59
C TRP A 121 -7.84 2.82 8.36
N ARG A 122 -6.86 2.26 7.65
CA ARG A 122 -6.32 2.80 6.39
C ARG A 122 -7.27 2.68 5.20
N VAL A 123 -8.23 1.76 5.25
CA VAL A 123 -9.24 1.58 4.18
C VAL A 123 -9.95 2.90 3.85
N LYS A 124 -10.15 3.76 4.84
CA LYS A 124 -10.77 5.08 4.63
C LYS A 124 -10.05 5.92 3.58
N PHE A 125 -8.73 5.80 3.46
CA PHE A 125 -7.95 6.59 2.53
C PHE A 125 -8.22 6.20 1.06
N TYR A 126 -8.51 4.92 0.80
CA TYR A 126 -8.93 4.49 -0.55
C TYR A 126 -10.32 5.04 -0.90
N ASN A 127 -11.26 5.07 0.04
CA ASN A 127 -12.56 5.69 -0.20
C ASN A 127 -12.45 7.21 -0.38
N ILE A 128 -11.78 7.89 0.54
CA ILE A 128 -11.72 9.36 0.60
C ILE A 128 -10.84 9.94 -0.52
N HIS A 129 -9.67 9.36 -0.78
CA HIS A 129 -8.69 9.95 -1.69
C HIS A 129 -8.65 9.30 -3.08
N TYR A 130 -8.96 8.01 -3.19
CA TYR A 130 -9.07 7.35 -4.49
C TYR A 130 -10.53 7.22 -4.99
N GLY A 131 -11.53 7.46 -4.14
CA GLY A 131 -12.93 7.31 -4.52
C GLY A 131 -13.40 5.85 -4.61
N SER A 132 -12.80 4.95 -3.83
CA SER A 132 -13.28 3.56 -3.75
C SER A 132 -14.71 3.50 -3.18
N ASN A 133 -15.53 2.64 -3.79
CA ASN A 133 -16.93 2.43 -3.38
C ASN A 133 -17.15 1.14 -2.58
N PHE A 134 -16.09 0.37 -2.28
CA PHE A 134 -16.20 -0.92 -1.59
C PHE A 134 -16.96 -0.83 -0.25
N HIS A 135 -16.81 0.30 0.45
CA HIS A 135 -17.43 0.51 1.75
C HIS A 135 -18.25 1.80 1.84
N ARG A 136 -18.90 2.23 0.75
CA ARG A 136 -19.66 3.50 0.68
C ARG A 136 -20.70 3.71 1.79
N TRP A 137 -21.21 2.63 2.37
CA TRP A 137 -22.24 2.67 3.43
C TRP A 137 -21.69 2.52 4.85
N GLN A 138 -20.36 2.42 5.02
CA GLN A 138 -19.74 2.21 6.33
C GLN A 138 -19.03 3.49 6.79
N GLY A 139 -19.64 4.22 7.72
CA GLY A 139 -19.11 5.52 8.17
C GLY A 139 -17.63 5.51 8.59
N LYS A 140 -17.16 4.44 9.24
CA LYS A 140 -15.75 4.27 9.66
C LYS A 140 -14.73 4.36 8.52
N TYR A 141 -15.16 4.19 7.27
CA TYR A 141 -14.33 4.25 6.07
C TYR A 141 -14.59 5.47 5.19
N ASN A 142 -15.50 6.37 5.57
CA ASN A 142 -15.87 7.52 4.72
C ASN A 142 -15.64 8.88 5.39
N TYR A 143 -15.12 8.89 6.62
CA TYR A 143 -14.82 10.10 7.38
C TYR A 143 -13.41 10.04 7.96
N GLU A 144 -12.66 11.14 7.86
CA GLU A 144 -11.42 11.34 8.60
C GLU A 144 -11.70 11.45 10.10
N LEU A 145 -12.77 12.19 10.42
CA LEU A 145 -13.30 12.41 11.76
C LEU A 145 -14.17 11.23 12.22
N TYR A 146 -13.60 10.03 12.28
CA TYR A 146 -14.25 8.92 12.97
C TYR A 146 -13.92 8.97 14.46
N PHE A 147 -14.84 9.53 15.26
CA PHE A 147 -14.68 9.69 16.70
C PHE A 147 -14.47 8.34 17.41
N LYS A 148 -13.21 8.03 17.72
CA LYS A 148 -12.84 6.85 18.52
C LYS A 148 -12.54 7.20 19.97
N ASN A 149 -11.88 8.33 20.19
CA ASN A 149 -11.46 8.79 21.51
C ASN A 149 -11.12 10.29 21.51
N ALA A 150 -10.73 10.83 22.67
CA ALA A 150 -10.38 12.24 22.84
C ALA A 150 -9.23 12.71 21.93
N ALA A 151 -8.36 11.83 21.44
CA ALA A 151 -7.30 12.20 20.49
C ALA A 151 -7.87 12.68 19.15
N THR A 152 -9.12 12.31 18.81
CA THR A 152 -9.81 12.83 17.62
C THR A 152 -9.94 14.35 17.65
N PHE A 153 -10.15 14.95 18.83
CA PHE A 153 -10.23 16.41 18.98
C PHE A 153 -8.87 17.07 18.73
N LYS A 154 -7.78 16.46 19.21
CA LYS A 154 -6.41 16.94 18.93
C LYS A 154 -6.12 16.89 17.42
N THR A 155 -6.52 15.80 16.76
CA THR A 155 -6.37 15.65 15.31
C THR A 155 -7.19 16.70 14.54
N ALA A 156 -8.45 16.94 14.92
CA ALA A 156 -9.28 17.97 14.32
C ALA A 156 -8.70 19.39 14.50
N ALA A 157 -8.21 19.72 15.70
CA ALA A 157 -7.54 20.99 15.97
C ALA A 157 -6.28 21.17 15.11
N ASN A 158 -5.48 20.10 14.97
CA ASN A 158 -4.31 20.11 14.11
C ASN A 158 -4.68 20.38 12.63
N GLY A 159 -5.74 19.76 12.11
CA GLY A 159 -6.23 20.01 10.75
C GLY A 159 -6.62 21.48 10.56
N LEU A 160 -7.36 22.05 11.51
CA LEU A 160 -7.73 23.47 11.53
C LEU A 160 -6.50 24.39 11.49
N LEU A 161 -5.53 24.14 12.38
CA LEU A 161 -4.28 24.93 12.42
C LEU A 161 -3.50 24.84 11.10
N THR A 162 -3.54 23.68 10.45
CA THR A 162 -2.87 23.46 9.16
C THR A 162 -3.50 24.30 8.05
N ILE A 163 -4.84 24.29 7.92
CA ILE A 163 -5.51 25.12 6.90
C ILE A 163 -5.43 26.62 7.17
N MET A 164 -5.19 27.02 8.42
CA MET A 164 -4.96 28.43 8.81
C MET A 164 -3.51 28.88 8.57
N GLY A 165 -2.62 27.99 8.11
CA GLY A 165 -1.19 28.30 7.92
C GLY A 165 -0.42 28.47 9.23
N LEU A 166 -0.96 27.96 10.35
CA LEU A 166 -0.37 28.04 11.68
C LEU A 166 0.43 26.78 12.05
N LYS A 167 0.37 25.75 11.20
CA LYS A 167 1.06 24.48 11.40
C LYS A 167 1.35 23.81 10.06
N ASP A 168 2.59 23.38 9.85
CA ASP A 168 2.96 22.58 8.68
C ASP A 168 2.79 21.09 8.98
N GLU A 169 1.55 20.60 8.98
CA GLU A 169 1.28 19.17 9.08
C GLU A 169 1.26 18.51 7.69
N SER A 170 2.14 17.53 7.51
CA SER A 170 2.13 16.64 6.35
C SER A 170 2.23 15.21 6.82
N ARG A 171 1.41 14.35 6.22
CA ARG A 171 1.44 12.88 6.39
C ARG A 171 2.01 12.21 5.15
N ARG A 172 2.66 12.98 4.27
CA ARG A 172 3.37 12.45 3.12
C ARG A 172 4.72 11.89 3.57
N THR A 173 4.96 10.62 3.28
CA THR A 173 6.23 9.92 3.55
C THR A 173 6.93 9.48 2.26
N VAL A 174 6.26 9.62 1.12
CA VAL A 174 6.80 9.20 -0.19
C VAL A 174 7.47 10.35 -0.96
N ASN A 175 8.41 9.99 -1.84
CA ASN A 175 9.02 10.90 -2.81
C ASN A 175 8.10 11.15 -4.03
N ASP A 176 8.60 11.86 -5.04
CA ASP A 176 7.80 12.26 -6.21
C ASP A 176 7.44 11.09 -7.14
N MET A 177 8.11 9.94 -6.99
CA MET A 177 7.84 8.70 -7.72
C MET A 177 7.06 7.68 -6.87
N GLY A 178 6.53 8.10 -5.72
CA GLY A 178 5.72 7.28 -4.83
C GLY A 178 6.50 6.31 -3.93
N TYR A 179 7.82 6.35 -3.93
CA TYR A 179 8.68 5.53 -3.07
C TYR A 179 8.72 6.06 -1.64
N GLY A 180 8.60 5.18 -0.64
CA GLY A 180 8.71 5.53 0.79
C GLY A 180 10.14 5.89 1.18
N ALA A 181 10.45 7.18 1.33
CA ALA A 181 11.82 7.67 1.49
C ALA A 181 12.27 7.82 2.96
N ASN A 182 11.48 7.31 3.90
CA ASN A 182 11.73 7.43 5.34
C ASN A 182 12.43 6.23 5.97
N TYR A 183 12.61 5.12 5.23
CA TYR A 183 13.36 3.94 5.68
C TYR A 183 14.82 4.09 5.28
N THR A 184 15.58 4.78 6.13
CA THR A 184 16.98 5.08 5.88
C THR A 184 17.90 4.46 6.91
N LEU A 185 19.12 4.07 6.50
CA LEU A 185 20.07 3.39 7.40
C LEU A 185 20.43 4.24 8.63
N ASP A 186 20.50 5.57 8.49
CA ASP A 186 20.75 6.51 9.59
C ASP A 186 19.61 6.59 10.61
N LYS A 187 18.37 6.29 10.20
CA LYS A 187 17.18 6.26 11.07
C LYS A 187 16.87 4.88 11.63
N ARG A 188 17.63 3.87 11.22
CA ARG A 188 17.47 2.49 11.68
C ARG A 188 17.72 2.39 13.19
N GLN A 189 16.84 1.65 13.88
CA GLN A 189 16.99 1.41 15.32
C GLN A 189 18.19 0.49 15.60
N ALA A 190 18.78 0.59 16.81
CA ALA A 190 19.90 -0.28 17.18
C ALA A 190 19.51 -1.77 17.19
N ASN A 191 18.30 -2.08 17.65
CA ASN A 191 17.68 -3.40 17.65
C ASN A 191 16.76 -3.60 16.43
N TRP A 192 17.30 -3.33 15.24
CA TRP A 192 16.54 -3.35 13.99
C TRP A 192 16.02 -4.73 13.59
N ASP A 193 16.72 -5.80 13.98
CA ASP A 193 16.30 -7.16 13.68
C ASP A 193 15.11 -7.56 14.58
N ASN A 194 13.92 -7.39 14.02
CA ASN A 194 12.63 -7.76 14.59
C ASN A 194 12.02 -9.01 13.92
N GLY A 195 12.83 -9.80 13.21
CA GLY A 195 12.33 -10.80 12.26
C GLY A 195 11.43 -11.86 12.87
N GLU A 196 11.81 -12.42 14.01
CA GLU A 196 11.00 -13.42 14.71
C GLU A 196 9.63 -12.84 15.11
N PHE A 197 9.60 -11.61 15.63
CA PHE A 197 8.37 -10.95 16.05
C PHE A 197 7.43 -10.68 14.87
N GLU A 198 7.95 -10.09 13.79
CA GLU A 198 7.17 -9.75 12.61
C GLU A 198 6.67 -11.01 11.87
N ALA A 199 7.52 -12.03 11.73
CA ALA A 199 7.13 -13.31 11.13
C ALA A 199 6.04 -14.01 11.95
N ASN A 200 6.15 -14.01 13.29
CA ASN A 200 5.11 -14.55 14.17
C ASN A 200 3.79 -13.76 14.08
N ARG A 201 3.86 -12.43 13.95
CA ARG A 201 2.67 -11.62 13.68
C ARG A 201 2.00 -12.02 12.37
N HIS A 202 2.76 -12.17 11.29
CA HIS A 202 2.22 -12.58 10.00
C HIS A 202 1.69 -14.02 10.00
N ASN A 203 2.40 -14.95 10.65
CA ASN A 203 1.92 -16.31 10.88
C ASN A 203 0.55 -16.29 11.56
N SER A 204 0.38 -15.47 12.60
CA SER A 204 -0.90 -15.32 13.31
C SER A 204 -1.99 -14.75 12.41
N ILE A 205 -1.71 -13.71 11.63
CA ILE A 205 -2.67 -13.14 10.67
C ILE A 205 -3.15 -14.21 9.68
N ILE A 206 -2.23 -15.00 9.12
CA ILE A 206 -2.55 -16.06 8.17
C ILE A 206 -3.38 -17.16 8.84
N THR A 207 -3.01 -17.61 10.04
CA THR A 207 -3.77 -18.61 10.79
C THR A 207 -5.24 -18.19 10.98
N HIS A 208 -5.52 -16.91 11.23
CA HIS A 208 -6.90 -16.43 11.39
C HIS A 208 -7.65 -16.19 10.06
N ALA A 209 -6.94 -16.19 8.93
CA ALA A 209 -7.49 -15.85 7.63
C ALA A 209 -7.62 -17.04 6.67
N ILE A 210 -6.88 -18.12 6.90
CA ILE A 210 -6.77 -19.25 5.97
C ILE A 210 -8.12 -19.90 5.64
N ASP A 211 -9.05 -19.94 6.60
CA ASP A 211 -10.39 -20.54 6.43
C ASP A 211 -11.41 -19.60 5.78
N LYS A 212 -11.05 -18.34 5.47
CA LYS A 212 -12.00 -17.32 5.03
C LYS A 212 -12.30 -17.30 3.52
N ASN A 213 -11.80 -18.26 2.74
CA ASN A 213 -11.82 -18.24 1.27
C ASN A 213 -11.14 -17.01 0.63
N ASN A 214 -10.40 -16.20 1.39
CA ASN A 214 -9.73 -14.99 0.89
C ASN A 214 -8.74 -15.31 -0.23
N ILE A 215 -8.06 -16.46 -0.17
CA ILE A 215 -7.15 -16.90 -1.24
C ILE A 215 -7.84 -17.01 -2.60
N ILE A 216 -9.13 -17.41 -2.63
CA ILE A 216 -9.90 -17.50 -3.88
C ILE A 216 -10.17 -16.11 -4.43
N HIS A 217 -10.57 -15.15 -3.57
CA HIS A 217 -10.79 -13.76 -3.98
C HIS A 217 -9.50 -13.08 -4.42
N ASN A 218 -8.42 -13.28 -3.68
CA ASN A 218 -7.10 -12.74 -3.98
C ASN A 218 -6.52 -13.32 -5.27
N LYS A 219 -6.71 -14.62 -5.53
CA LYS A 219 -6.40 -15.22 -6.85
C LYS A 219 -7.18 -14.52 -7.95
N LYS A 220 -8.47 -14.25 -7.75
CA LYS A 220 -9.29 -13.54 -8.74
C LYS A 220 -8.77 -12.13 -9.03
N TYR A 221 -8.42 -11.35 -7.99
CA TYR A 221 -7.87 -10.01 -8.18
C TYR A 221 -6.58 -10.01 -9.01
N VAL A 222 -5.65 -10.93 -8.71
CA VAL A 222 -4.40 -11.07 -9.45
C VAL A 222 -4.65 -11.53 -10.89
N ASN A 223 -5.51 -12.53 -11.07
CA ASN A 223 -5.93 -13.00 -12.39
C ASN A 223 -6.53 -11.88 -13.27
N ASP A 224 -7.38 -11.03 -12.69
CA ASP A 224 -8.04 -9.95 -13.41
C ASP A 224 -7.02 -8.88 -13.84
N ILE A 225 -6.03 -8.53 -12.99
CA ILE A 225 -4.88 -7.69 -13.37
C ILE A 225 -4.10 -8.32 -14.53
N ILE A 226 -3.73 -9.59 -14.41
CA ILE A 226 -2.91 -10.30 -15.42
C ILE A 226 -3.61 -10.33 -16.77
N ARG A 227 -4.91 -10.64 -16.81
CA ARG A 227 -5.68 -10.69 -18.06
C ARG A 227 -5.83 -9.33 -18.73
N GLU A 228 -6.01 -8.27 -17.95
CA GLU A 228 -6.01 -6.92 -18.52
C GLU A 228 -4.63 -6.50 -19.04
N CYS A 229 -3.56 -6.95 -18.39
CA CYS A 229 -2.19 -6.77 -18.86
C CYS A 229 -1.94 -7.53 -20.16
N GLU A 230 -2.35 -8.79 -20.24
CA GLU A 230 -2.21 -9.66 -21.42
C GLU A 230 -2.87 -9.03 -22.66
N LYS A 231 -4.11 -8.52 -22.52
CA LYS A 231 -4.84 -7.81 -23.58
C LYS A 231 -4.09 -6.57 -24.13
N ARG A 232 -3.19 -6.00 -23.31
CA ARG A 232 -2.42 -4.79 -23.62
C ARG A 232 -0.94 -5.08 -23.88
N ASN A 233 -0.56 -6.36 -23.96
CA ASN A 233 0.83 -6.80 -24.11
C ASN A 233 1.76 -6.26 -22.99
N ILE A 234 1.24 -6.16 -21.77
CA ILE A 234 1.96 -5.75 -20.57
C ILE A 234 2.46 -7.00 -19.86
N LYS A 235 3.75 -7.00 -19.48
CA LYS A 235 4.37 -8.07 -18.71
C LYS A 235 4.10 -7.84 -17.21
N VAL A 236 3.80 -8.90 -16.49
CA VAL A 236 3.58 -8.86 -15.03
C VAL A 236 4.72 -9.57 -14.33
N LEU A 237 5.43 -8.85 -13.46
CA LEU A 237 6.48 -9.41 -12.62
C LEU A 237 5.88 -9.66 -11.23
N LEU A 238 5.61 -10.92 -10.89
CA LEU A 238 5.28 -11.30 -9.53
C LEU A 238 6.58 -11.42 -8.74
N ILE A 239 6.69 -10.74 -7.60
CA ILE A 239 7.94 -10.73 -6.85
C ILE A 239 7.77 -10.99 -5.36
N ASN A 240 8.72 -11.75 -4.82
CA ASN A 240 9.02 -11.76 -3.39
C ASN A 240 10.31 -10.98 -3.19
N LEU A 241 10.25 -9.94 -2.36
CA LEU A 241 11.40 -9.06 -2.10
C LEU A 241 12.36 -9.68 -1.07
N PRO A 242 13.63 -9.23 -1.01
CA PRO A 242 14.61 -9.73 -0.04
C PRO A 242 14.12 -9.60 1.39
N LEU A 243 14.27 -10.67 2.16
CA LEU A 243 13.91 -10.73 3.57
C LEU A 243 15.16 -11.02 4.38
N TYR A 244 15.27 -10.55 5.62
CA TYR A 244 16.41 -10.91 6.47
C TYR A 244 16.26 -12.32 7.07
N THR A 245 17.38 -12.96 7.40
CA THR A 245 17.44 -14.38 7.77
C THR A 245 16.57 -14.72 8.99
N SER A 246 16.54 -13.86 10.00
CA SER A 246 15.70 -14.05 11.20
C SER A 246 14.21 -14.11 10.86
N TYR A 247 13.72 -13.24 9.97
CA TYR A 247 12.33 -13.25 9.53
C TYR A 247 12.03 -14.51 8.73
N ARG A 248 12.88 -14.86 7.75
CA ARG A 248 12.69 -16.05 6.90
C ARG A 248 12.60 -17.33 7.72
N ASN A 249 13.52 -17.51 8.66
CA ASN A 249 13.59 -18.70 9.50
C ASN A 249 12.41 -18.84 10.46
N SER A 250 11.66 -17.76 10.71
CA SER A 250 10.49 -17.75 11.59
C SER A 250 9.16 -17.86 10.84
N GLN A 251 9.17 -17.94 9.50
CA GLN A 251 7.96 -18.19 8.72
C GLN A 251 7.51 -19.65 8.87
N LYS A 252 6.21 -19.88 8.98
CA LYS A 252 5.66 -21.25 8.91
C LYS A 252 5.77 -21.78 7.47
N GLU A 253 6.46 -22.91 7.32
CA GLU A 253 6.73 -23.53 6.02
C GLU A 253 5.45 -23.81 5.21
N GLU A 254 4.39 -24.28 5.86
CA GLU A 254 3.09 -24.54 5.20
C GLU A 254 2.55 -23.29 4.46
N TYR A 255 2.61 -22.13 5.12
CA TYR A 255 2.11 -20.89 4.54
C TYR A 255 3.03 -20.34 3.45
N LEU A 256 4.34 -20.60 3.58
CA LEU A 256 5.32 -20.22 2.59
C LEU A 256 5.11 -21.01 1.30
N THR A 257 4.90 -22.32 1.41
CA THR A 257 4.56 -23.19 0.28
C THR A 257 3.31 -22.70 -0.44
N ILE A 258 2.22 -22.42 0.30
CA ILE A 258 0.98 -21.91 -0.31
C ILE A 258 1.19 -20.56 -1.02
N GLN A 259 2.01 -19.66 -0.45
CA GLN A 259 2.31 -18.37 -1.09
C GLN A 259 3.15 -18.54 -2.36
N LYS A 260 4.13 -19.46 -2.36
CA LYS A 260 4.93 -19.75 -3.55
C LYS A 260 4.09 -20.41 -4.64
N ASP A 261 3.28 -21.40 -4.28
CA ASP A 261 2.34 -22.07 -5.20
C ASP A 261 1.34 -21.08 -5.80
N PHE A 262 0.90 -20.09 -5.00
CA PHE A 262 0.05 -19.00 -5.50
C PHE A 262 0.74 -18.26 -6.66
N CYS A 263 2.01 -17.90 -6.53
CA CYS A 263 2.75 -17.18 -7.58
C CYS A 263 3.07 -18.08 -8.78
N ILE A 264 3.60 -19.28 -8.53
CA ILE A 264 3.97 -20.27 -9.55
C ILE A 264 2.76 -20.60 -10.43
N SER A 265 1.56 -20.74 -9.82
CA SER A 265 0.36 -21.07 -10.60
C SER A 265 0.01 -20.02 -11.66
N PHE A 266 0.37 -18.74 -11.48
CA PHE A 266 0.18 -17.71 -12.49
C PHE A 266 1.30 -17.69 -13.54
N ASP A 267 2.54 -17.89 -13.09
CA ASP A 267 3.73 -17.97 -13.95
C ASP A 267 3.62 -19.11 -14.97
N GLU A 268 3.15 -20.28 -14.53
CA GLU A 268 2.94 -21.45 -15.41
C GLU A 268 1.71 -21.30 -16.32
N GLN A 269 0.72 -20.49 -15.92
CA GLN A 269 -0.54 -20.36 -16.64
C GLN A 269 -0.51 -19.29 -17.74
N TYR A 270 0.31 -18.25 -17.60
CA TYR A 270 0.26 -17.05 -18.45
C TYR A 270 1.64 -16.67 -18.99
N ASP A 271 1.77 -16.60 -20.31
CA ASP A 271 3.04 -16.29 -20.99
C ASP A 271 3.58 -14.87 -20.69
N ASN A 272 2.71 -13.94 -20.28
CA ASN A 272 3.09 -12.57 -19.92
C ASN A 272 3.44 -12.40 -18.42
N VAL A 273 3.43 -13.47 -17.63
CA VAL A 273 3.74 -13.45 -16.20
C VAL A 273 5.12 -14.03 -15.95
N PHE A 274 5.85 -13.42 -15.02
CA PHE A 274 7.17 -13.90 -14.58
C PHE A 274 7.27 -13.82 -13.06
N PHE A 275 7.48 -14.94 -12.39
CA PHE A 275 7.73 -14.98 -10.95
C PHE A 275 9.22 -14.94 -10.62
N TYR A 276 9.61 -14.00 -9.74
CA TYR A 276 10.96 -13.88 -9.21
C TYR A 276 10.95 -13.87 -7.67
N ASP A 277 11.58 -14.89 -7.08
CA ASP A 277 11.76 -15.00 -5.63
C ASP A 277 13.15 -14.51 -5.21
N PHE A 278 13.23 -13.28 -4.69
CA PHE A 278 14.46 -12.69 -4.14
C PHE A 278 14.57 -12.85 -2.63
N SER A 279 13.63 -13.54 -1.98
CA SER A 279 13.54 -13.58 -0.52
C SER A 279 14.81 -14.10 0.14
N ASN A 280 15.49 -15.07 -0.46
CA ASN A 280 16.69 -15.73 0.07
C ASN A 280 17.90 -15.59 -0.88
N ILE A 281 18.13 -14.41 -1.46
CA ILE A 281 19.29 -14.18 -2.32
C ILE A 281 20.52 -13.71 -1.52
N ASP A 282 21.66 -14.37 -1.76
CA ASP A 282 22.95 -14.13 -1.06
C ASP A 282 23.67 -12.82 -1.48
N TYR A 283 22.92 -11.83 -1.98
CA TYR A 283 23.45 -10.54 -2.44
C TYR A 283 23.24 -9.40 -1.43
N PHE A 284 22.33 -9.59 -0.46
CA PHE A 284 21.99 -8.59 0.54
C PHE A 284 22.70 -8.90 1.85
N THR A 285 23.25 -7.86 2.47
CA THR A 285 23.89 -7.92 3.78
C THR A 285 23.05 -7.16 4.80
N GLU A 286 23.39 -7.25 6.09
CA GLU A 286 22.72 -6.48 7.15
C GLU A 286 22.63 -4.98 6.86
N HIS A 287 23.60 -4.40 6.15
CA HIS A 287 23.61 -2.98 5.81
C HIS A 287 22.51 -2.56 4.81
N ASP A 288 21.86 -3.51 4.16
CA ASP A 288 20.82 -3.25 3.15
C ASP A 288 19.41 -3.19 3.76
N TYR A 289 19.24 -3.61 5.01
CA TYR A 289 17.96 -3.73 5.69
C TYR A 289 17.67 -2.54 6.61
N TYR A 290 16.44 -2.05 6.61
CA TYR A 290 15.94 -1.11 7.62
C TYR A 290 15.44 -1.87 8.85
N ASP A 291 14.67 -2.93 8.62
CA ASP A 291 14.24 -3.91 9.61
C ASP A 291 14.31 -5.32 8.99
N ALA A 292 13.83 -6.36 9.66
CA ALA A 292 14.01 -7.72 9.18
C ALA A 292 13.19 -8.09 7.92
N ASN A 293 12.22 -7.26 7.52
CA ASN A 293 11.37 -7.52 6.34
C ASN A 293 11.24 -6.33 5.38
N HIS A 294 11.99 -5.24 5.58
CA HIS A 294 12.06 -4.11 4.67
C HIS A 294 13.51 -3.67 4.44
N LEU A 295 13.81 -3.27 3.22
CA LEU A 295 15.09 -2.68 2.85
C LEU A 295 15.15 -1.21 3.29
N ASN A 296 16.37 -0.72 3.43
CA ASN A 296 16.64 0.71 3.50
C ASN A 296 16.94 1.27 2.11
N GLU A 297 17.36 2.52 2.02
CA GLU A 297 17.67 3.21 0.76
C GLU A 297 18.79 2.54 -0.06
N ILE A 298 19.73 1.87 0.61
CA ILE A 298 20.85 1.14 -0.01
C ILE A 298 20.35 -0.17 -0.61
N GLY A 299 19.62 -0.97 0.18
CA GLY A 299 19.01 -2.22 -0.29
C GLY A 299 18.00 -1.97 -1.40
N SER A 300 17.16 -0.96 -1.25
CA SER A 300 16.17 -0.56 -2.26
C SER A 300 16.81 -0.24 -3.61
N LYS A 301 17.96 0.46 -3.59
CA LYS A 301 18.75 0.71 -4.82
C LYS A 301 19.20 -0.59 -5.46
N LYS A 302 19.74 -1.52 -4.68
CA LYS A 302 20.24 -2.80 -5.19
C LYS A 302 19.13 -3.62 -5.84
N ILE A 303 18.00 -3.83 -5.16
CA ILE A 303 16.91 -4.65 -5.71
C ILE A 303 16.27 -3.99 -6.92
N THR A 304 16.13 -2.66 -6.92
CA THR A 304 15.57 -1.96 -8.09
C THR A 304 16.49 -2.09 -9.31
N LEU A 305 17.80 -1.97 -9.16
CA LEU A 305 18.75 -2.18 -10.27
C LEU A 305 18.76 -3.62 -10.79
N MET A 306 18.51 -4.60 -9.93
CA MET A 306 18.32 -5.99 -10.34
C MET A 306 17.04 -6.15 -11.17
N LEU A 307 15.93 -5.56 -10.72
CA LEU A 307 14.66 -5.55 -11.46
C LEU A 307 14.80 -4.82 -12.80
N ASP A 308 15.49 -3.69 -12.83
CA ASP A 308 15.79 -2.95 -14.06
C ASP A 308 16.55 -3.84 -15.07
N SER A 309 17.55 -4.59 -14.59
CA SER A 309 18.29 -5.53 -15.42
C SER A 309 17.42 -6.65 -16.00
N ILE A 310 16.39 -7.10 -15.28
CA ILE A 310 15.43 -8.10 -15.76
C ILE A 310 14.53 -7.49 -16.84
N ILE A 311 14.03 -6.28 -16.62
CA ILE A 311 13.17 -5.53 -17.53
C ILE A 311 13.87 -5.28 -18.89
N HIS A 312 15.18 -5.05 -18.89
CA HIS A 312 15.94 -4.79 -20.13
C HIS A 312 16.46 -6.04 -20.85
N LYS A 313 16.45 -7.22 -20.21
CA LYS A 313 17.04 -8.45 -20.78
C LYS A 313 16.11 -9.24 -21.73
N LYS A 314 14.89 -8.76 -22.01
CA LYS A 314 13.89 -9.52 -22.77
C LYS A 314 13.32 -8.77 -23.95
#